data_AF-A0AAJ1N0A5-F1
#
_entry.id   AF-A0AAJ1N0A5-F1
#
_cell.length_a   1.000
_cell.length_b   1.000
_cell.length_c   1.000
_cell.angle_alpha   90.00
_cell.angle_beta   90.00
_cell.angle_gamma   90.00
#
_symmetry.space_group_name_H-M   'P 1'
#
loop_
_entity.id
_entity.type
_entity.pdbx_description
1 polymer ?
#
loop_
_entity_poly.entity_id
_entity_poly.type
_entity_poly.pdbx_seq_one_letter_code
_entity_poly.pdbx_strand_id
1 'polypeptide(L)'
;MSESCEMLNEHTINITALDYRTQSEFDINMILQILNEDDKGVKVGFQKDEDISVEKEKINDALNLLKEFDIESYRECCEFIDTIYLTGSTKGYYIRSGCNFNLWGLIFLYSNEENTLPYYIEHIVHECAHHTLNIINADDYIVKNDPEERFRAPFRKDARPMIGIFHALFVLCRISQSLQKFVDCYDGEYSKEFAERLDISMSKYNDTLNIVERHARLTPVGEKLLDDIKMAILGVRGNNDK
;
A
#
# COMPACT_ATOMS: atom_id res chain seq x y z
N MET A 1 12.52 34.43 24.85
CA MET A 1 12.40 33.18 25.62
C MET A 1 11.95 32.11 24.67
N SER A 2 12.71 31.03 24.65
CA SER A 2 12.67 29.92 23.70
C SER A 2 11.36 29.15 23.73
N GLU A 3 10.87 28.81 22.56
CA GLU A 3 10.47 27.43 22.29
C GLU A 3 11.13 27.06 20.96
N SER A 4 12.32 26.52 21.09
CA SER A 4 12.89 25.61 20.11
C SER A 4 11.84 24.55 19.83
N CYS A 5 11.19 24.64 18.67
CA CYS A 5 10.54 23.49 18.07
C CYS A 5 11.64 22.44 17.94
N GLU A 6 11.66 21.50 18.88
CA GLU A 6 12.49 20.30 18.76
C GLU A 6 12.22 19.75 17.37
N MET A 7 13.26 19.72 16.53
CA MET A 7 13.20 18.96 15.31
C MET A 7 12.92 17.53 15.75
N LEU A 8 11.67 17.10 15.68
CA LEU A 8 11.30 15.69 15.73
C LEU A 8 12.30 15.01 14.80
N ASN A 9 13.12 14.11 15.34
CA ASN A 9 14.02 13.30 14.53
C ASN A 9 13.23 12.84 13.30
N GLU A 10 13.68 13.17 12.08
CA GLU A 10 13.06 12.62 10.87
C GLU A 10 13.14 11.10 11.00
N HIS A 11 12.01 10.47 11.33
CA HIS A 11 11.92 9.02 11.41
C HIS A 11 12.32 8.46 10.05
N THR A 12 13.43 7.74 10.04
CA THR A 12 13.99 7.20 8.80
C THR A 12 13.50 5.78 8.66
N ILE A 13 12.73 5.54 7.60
CA ILE A 13 12.22 4.21 7.27
C ILE A 13 13.41 3.27 7.04
N ASN A 14 13.48 2.20 7.83
CA ASN A 14 14.51 1.18 7.68
C ASN A 14 14.21 0.29 6.46
N ILE A 15 15.21 0.02 5.61
CA ILE A 15 15.06 -0.85 4.44
C ILE A 15 16.09 -1.98 4.56
N THR A 16 15.60 -3.21 4.65
CA THR A 16 16.43 -4.40 4.88
C THR A 16 15.88 -5.60 4.10
N ALA A 17 16.73 -6.58 3.78
CA ALA A 17 16.22 -7.83 3.22
C ALA A 17 15.52 -8.66 4.30
N LEU A 18 14.53 -9.46 3.93
CA LEU A 18 14.04 -10.56 4.78
C LEU A 18 15.03 -11.73 4.66
N ASP A 19 15.99 -11.80 5.59
CA ASP A 19 17.15 -12.68 5.52
C ASP A 19 17.38 -13.43 6.85
N TYR A 20 17.24 -14.75 6.80
CA TYR A 20 17.44 -15.64 7.95
C TYR A 20 18.86 -15.64 8.53
N ARG A 21 19.83 -15.05 7.83
CA ARG A 21 21.22 -15.02 8.25
C ARG A 21 21.56 -13.80 9.08
N THR A 22 20.83 -12.70 8.91
CA THR A 22 21.13 -11.41 9.54
C THR A 22 20.12 -11.03 10.63
N GLN A 23 18.91 -11.58 10.58
CA GLN A 23 17.88 -11.38 11.60
C GLN A 23 17.88 -12.47 12.66
N SER A 24 17.33 -12.14 13.82
CA SER A 24 17.15 -13.13 14.88
C SER A 24 16.15 -14.20 14.43
N GLU A 25 16.43 -15.45 14.80
CA GLU A 25 15.56 -16.59 14.48
C GLU A 25 14.15 -16.40 15.07
N PHE A 26 14.05 -15.74 16.23
CA PHE A 26 12.77 -15.44 16.87
C PHE A 26 11.92 -14.47 16.05
N ASP A 27 12.50 -13.36 15.60
CA ASP A 27 11.77 -12.31 14.86
C ASP A 27 11.26 -12.85 13.51
N ILE A 28 12.10 -13.59 12.79
CA ILE A 28 11.69 -14.20 11.51
C ILE A 28 10.60 -15.23 11.72
N ASN A 29 10.72 -16.10 12.73
CA ASN A 29 9.69 -17.10 12.97
C ASN A 29 8.36 -16.45 13.35
N MET A 30 8.37 -15.36 14.11
CA MET A 30 7.18 -14.59 14.44
C MET A 30 6.55 -13.95 13.19
N ILE A 31 7.34 -13.27 12.36
CA ILE A 31 6.88 -12.67 11.11
C ILE A 31 6.25 -13.73 10.20
N LEU A 32 6.95 -14.85 9.99
CA LEU A 32 6.47 -15.92 9.13
C LEU A 32 5.23 -16.61 9.69
N GLN A 33 5.15 -16.78 11.00
CA GLN A 33 3.95 -17.33 11.63
C GLN A 33 2.74 -16.44 11.35
N ILE A 34 2.86 -15.13 11.58
CA ILE A 34 1.77 -14.18 11.35
C ILE A 34 1.36 -14.14 9.87
N LEU A 35 2.33 -14.10 8.94
CA LEU A 35 2.02 -14.10 7.51
C LEU A 35 1.38 -15.41 7.03
N ASN A 36 1.77 -16.55 7.60
CA ASN A 36 1.18 -17.85 7.26
C ASN A 36 -0.24 -18.03 7.83
N GLU A 37 -0.57 -17.38 8.94
CA GLU A 37 -1.91 -17.44 9.55
C GLU A 37 -2.94 -16.62 8.76
N ASP A 38 -2.53 -15.51 8.14
CA ASP A 38 -3.43 -14.58 7.45
C ASP A 38 -3.71 -14.99 5.99
N ASP A 39 -2.71 -15.59 5.32
CA ASP A 39 -2.77 -15.86 3.88
C ASP A 39 -2.85 -17.35 3.56
N LYS A 40 -3.97 -17.77 2.93
CA LYS A 40 -4.31 -19.15 2.53
C LYS A 40 -3.36 -19.73 1.46
N GLY A 41 -2.08 -19.90 1.79
CA GLY A 41 -1.05 -20.51 0.94
C GLY A 41 -0.19 -19.53 0.14
N VAL A 42 -0.26 -18.22 0.41
CA VAL A 42 0.69 -17.25 -0.15
C VAL A 42 1.99 -17.36 0.64
N LYS A 43 3.13 -17.47 -0.06
CA LYS A 43 4.43 -17.62 0.57
C LYS A 43 5.24 -16.33 0.52
N VAL A 44 6.25 -16.26 1.38
CA VAL A 44 7.27 -15.22 1.34
C VAL A 44 8.60 -15.86 0.94
N GLY A 45 9.29 -15.26 -0.03
CA GLY A 45 10.65 -15.66 -0.37
C GLY A 45 11.66 -14.88 0.44
N PHE A 46 12.72 -15.55 0.89
CA PHE A 46 13.86 -14.90 1.51
C PHE A 46 14.68 -14.17 0.44
N GLN A 47 15.31 -13.07 0.85
CA GLN A 47 16.24 -12.32 0.03
C GLN A 47 17.52 -12.10 0.82
N LYS A 48 18.66 -12.07 0.14
CA LYS A 48 19.94 -11.82 0.78
C LYS A 48 20.18 -10.33 0.94
N ASP A 49 20.66 -9.90 2.10
CA ASP A 49 20.92 -8.47 2.34
C ASP A 49 21.99 -7.89 1.39
N GLU A 50 22.99 -8.70 1.02
CA GLU A 50 24.01 -8.35 0.04
C GLU A 50 23.46 -8.10 -1.38
N ASP A 51 22.33 -8.73 -1.72
CA ASP A 51 21.77 -8.73 -3.08
C ASP A 51 20.71 -7.62 -3.28
N ILE A 52 20.40 -6.81 -2.27
CA ILE A 52 19.33 -5.78 -2.35
C ILE A 52 19.82 -4.36 -2.54
N SER A 53 21.12 -4.11 -2.65
CA SER A 53 21.68 -2.75 -2.68
C SER A 53 21.01 -1.86 -3.73
N VAL A 54 20.81 -2.38 -4.95
CA VAL A 54 20.16 -1.66 -6.06
C VAL A 54 18.69 -1.37 -5.76
N GLU A 55 17.94 -2.36 -5.26
CA GLU A 55 16.52 -2.16 -4.94
C GLU A 55 16.33 -1.24 -3.72
N LYS A 56 17.27 -1.25 -2.78
CA LYS A 56 17.30 -0.32 -1.67
C LYS A 56 17.53 1.11 -2.15
N GLU A 57 18.43 1.33 -3.10
CA GLU A 57 18.61 2.63 -3.75
C GLU A 57 17.33 3.09 -4.45
N LYS A 58 16.71 2.24 -5.27
CA LYS A 58 15.42 2.54 -5.93
C LYS A 58 14.31 2.88 -4.94
N ILE A 59 14.21 2.18 -3.80
CA ILE A 59 13.21 2.51 -2.77
C ILE A 59 13.51 3.87 -2.13
N ASN A 60 14.77 4.19 -1.86
CA ASN A 60 15.12 5.53 -1.36
C ASN A 60 14.78 6.61 -2.37
N ASP A 61 15.05 6.38 -3.65
CA ASP A 61 14.68 7.30 -4.73
C ASP A 61 13.15 7.45 -4.85
N ALA A 62 12.40 6.34 -4.72
CA ALA A 62 10.94 6.36 -4.67
C ALA A 62 10.41 7.19 -3.48
N LEU A 63 11.00 7.05 -2.29
CA LEU A 63 10.65 7.86 -1.11
C LEU A 63 11.00 9.34 -1.31
N ASN A 64 12.13 9.65 -1.95
CA ASN A 64 12.50 11.03 -2.29
C ASN A 64 11.53 11.65 -3.30
N LEU A 65 11.14 10.90 -4.32
CA LEU A 65 10.13 11.32 -5.29
C LEU A 65 8.76 11.54 -4.62
N LEU A 66 8.36 10.67 -3.68
CA LEU A 66 7.18 10.92 -2.86
C LEU A 66 7.32 12.22 -2.04
N LYS A 67 8.47 12.46 -1.40
CA LYS A 67 8.71 13.71 -0.65
C LYS A 67 8.56 14.96 -1.54
N GLU A 68 9.00 14.87 -2.79
CA GLU A 68 8.96 15.97 -3.76
C GLU A 68 7.56 16.21 -4.34
N PHE A 69 6.90 15.16 -4.84
CA PHE A 69 5.67 15.28 -5.63
C PHE A 69 4.39 15.00 -4.83
N ASP A 70 4.49 14.27 -3.71
CA ASP A 70 3.35 13.90 -2.85
C ASP A 70 3.74 13.88 -1.36
N ILE A 71 4.06 15.07 -0.85
CA ILE A 71 4.53 15.24 0.53
C ILE A 71 3.56 14.70 1.59
N GLU A 72 2.27 14.64 1.29
CA GLU A 72 1.24 14.11 2.20
C GLU A 72 1.38 12.60 2.35
N SER A 73 1.46 11.86 1.22
CA SER A 73 1.71 10.41 1.25
C SER A 73 3.08 10.09 1.83
N TYR A 74 4.11 10.89 1.52
CA TYR A 74 5.43 10.72 2.13
C TYR A 74 5.39 10.82 3.66
N ARG A 75 4.73 11.85 4.20
CA ARG A 75 4.57 12.01 5.65
C ARG A 75 3.81 10.85 6.27
N GLU A 76 2.70 10.43 5.66
CA GLU A 76 1.94 9.27 6.13
C GLU A 76 2.81 8.00 6.14
N CYS A 77 3.63 7.79 5.10
CA CYS A 77 4.60 6.69 5.07
C CYS A 77 5.60 6.78 6.23
N CYS A 78 6.17 7.96 6.50
CA CYS A 78 7.09 8.16 7.62
C CYS A 78 6.43 7.96 8.99
N GLU A 79 5.14 8.21 9.13
CA GLU A 79 4.44 7.98 10.40
C GLU A 79 4.08 6.49 10.59
N PHE A 80 3.70 5.79 9.50
CA PHE A 80 3.08 4.47 9.59
C PHE A 80 4.03 3.32 9.25
N ILE A 81 5.17 3.61 8.62
CA ILE A 81 6.14 2.60 8.21
C ILE A 81 7.42 2.79 9.02
N ASP A 82 7.75 1.77 9.79
CA ASP A 82 9.03 1.64 10.47
C ASP A 82 10.05 0.95 9.57
N THR A 83 9.68 -0.20 9.01
CA THR A 83 10.61 -1.05 8.25
C THR A 83 9.96 -1.61 6.98
N ILE A 84 10.69 -1.51 5.86
CA ILE A 84 10.43 -2.17 4.59
C ILE A 84 11.32 -3.40 4.47
N TYR A 85 10.70 -4.58 4.48
CA TYR A 85 11.36 -5.85 4.21
C TYR A 85 11.34 -6.17 2.72
N LEU A 86 12.51 -6.23 2.10
CA LEU A 86 12.67 -6.72 0.74
C LEU A 86 12.63 -8.24 0.71
N THR A 87 11.71 -8.80 -0.07
CA THR A 87 11.45 -10.23 -0.17
C THR A 87 11.90 -10.78 -1.51
N GLY A 88 12.31 -12.04 -1.53
CA GLY A 88 12.72 -12.75 -2.73
C GLY A 88 11.59 -13.57 -3.34
N SER A 89 11.93 -14.32 -4.38
CA SER A 89 10.99 -15.27 -4.98
C SER A 89 10.99 -16.61 -4.24
N THR A 90 9.90 -17.37 -4.35
CA THR A 90 9.84 -18.75 -3.86
C THR A 90 8.94 -19.62 -4.74
N LYS A 91 9.00 -20.95 -4.56
CA LYS A 91 8.18 -21.88 -5.34
C LYS A 91 6.70 -21.73 -5.01
N GLY A 92 5.90 -21.43 -6.04
CA GLY A 92 4.46 -21.27 -5.96
C GLY A 92 4.05 -19.81 -6.04
N TYR A 93 2.87 -19.49 -5.52
CA TYR A 93 2.40 -18.12 -5.42
C TYR A 93 3.04 -17.45 -4.20
N TYR A 94 3.60 -16.25 -4.39
CA TYR A 94 4.28 -15.49 -3.35
C TYR A 94 3.86 -14.02 -3.37
N ILE A 95 4.03 -13.34 -2.24
CA ILE A 95 3.62 -11.93 -2.09
C ILE A 95 4.41 -11.02 -3.04
N ARG A 96 3.72 -10.02 -3.60
CA ARG A 96 4.36 -8.92 -4.36
C ARG A 96 4.56 -7.70 -3.47
N SER A 97 3.56 -7.44 -2.65
CA SER A 97 3.66 -6.64 -1.45
C SER A 97 2.73 -7.22 -0.40
N GLY A 98 2.90 -6.78 0.83
CA GLY A 98 1.92 -7.02 1.87
C GLY A 98 2.25 -6.30 3.16
N CYS A 99 1.24 -6.18 4.00
CA CYS A 99 1.35 -5.78 5.39
C CYS A 99 0.34 -6.60 6.19
N ASN A 100 0.46 -6.56 7.52
CA ASN A 100 -0.46 -7.25 8.40
C ASN A 100 -0.68 -6.38 9.65
N PHE A 101 -1.91 -6.39 10.18
CA PHE A 101 -2.27 -5.60 11.35
C PHE A 101 -1.43 -5.92 12.59
N ASN A 102 -1.08 -7.20 12.79
CA ASN A 102 -0.23 -7.65 13.90
C ASN A 102 1.27 -7.38 13.66
N LEU A 103 1.64 -6.95 12.46
CA LEU A 103 2.98 -6.50 12.07
C LEU A 103 2.96 -4.99 11.75
N TRP A 104 2.33 -4.21 12.62
CA TRP A 104 2.25 -2.75 12.49
C TRP A 104 3.64 -2.14 12.26
N GLY A 105 3.73 -1.17 11.36
CA GLY A 105 5.01 -0.55 10.98
C GLY A 105 5.83 -1.35 9.98
N LEU A 106 5.48 -2.62 9.71
CA LEU A 106 6.19 -3.44 8.73
C LEU A 106 5.42 -3.49 7.41
N ILE A 107 6.15 -3.34 6.31
CA ILE A 107 5.65 -3.69 4.98
C ILE A 107 6.66 -4.60 4.28
N PHE A 108 6.16 -5.48 3.42
CA PHE A 108 6.95 -6.40 2.62
C PHE A 108 6.83 -5.99 1.16
N LEU A 109 7.96 -5.88 0.46
CA LEU A 109 8.00 -5.57 -0.97
C LEU A 109 8.84 -6.62 -1.69
N TYR A 110 8.35 -7.12 -2.81
CA TYR A 110 9.10 -8.04 -3.64
C TYR A 110 10.24 -7.31 -4.34
N SER A 111 11.46 -7.81 -4.19
CA SER A 111 12.68 -7.30 -4.79
C SER A 111 12.95 -7.99 -6.12
N ASN A 112 13.06 -7.19 -7.19
CA ASN A 112 13.40 -7.66 -8.53
C ASN A 112 14.00 -6.52 -9.35
N GLU A 113 15.03 -6.83 -10.13
CA GLU A 113 15.74 -5.85 -10.97
C GLU A 113 14.84 -5.12 -11.98
N GLU A 114 13.76 -5.75 -12.44
CA GLU A 114 12.78 -5.18 -13.37
C GLU A 114 11.83 -4.17 -12.71
N ASN A 115 11.78 -4.12 -11.38
CA ASN A 115 10.93 -3.17 -10.67
C ASN A 115 11.45 -1.74 -10.85
N THR A 116 10.55 -0.84 -11.20
CA THR A 116 10.81 0.57 -11.49
C THR A 116 10.47 1.48 -10.30
N LEU A 117 10.82 2.77 -10.36
CA LEU A 117 10.42 3.73 -9.32
C LEU A 117 8.88 3.84 -9.17
N PRO A 118 8.08 3.94 -10.26
CA PRO A 118 6.63 3.92 -10.14
C PRO A 118 6.08 2.64 -9.49
N TYR A 119 6.71 1.48 -9.73
CA TYR A 119 6.34 0.24 -9.04
C TYR A 119 6.48 0.38 -7.52
N TYR A 120 7.64 0.85 -7.05
CA TYR A 120 7.88 1.00 -5.62
C TYR A 120 7.00 2.07 -4.98
N ILE A 121 6.81 3.21 -5.64
CA ILE A 121 5.90 4.26 -5.18
C ILE A 121 4.48 3.71 -5.01
N GLU A 122 3.95 3.02 -6.03
CA GLU A 122 2.61 2.43 -5.99
C GLU A 122 2.46 1.45 -4.82
N HIS A 123 3.42 0.55 -4.61
CA HIS A 123 3.33 -0.48 -3.56
C HIS A 123 3.59 0.08 -2.15
N ILE A 124 4.45 1.10 -2.00
CA ILE A 124 4.64 1.77 -0.70
C ILE A 124 3.35 2.48 -0.27
N VAL A 125 2.75 3.26 -1.18
CA VAL A 125 1.45 3.92 -0.93
C VAL A 125 0.35 2.90 -0.70
N HIS A 126 0.38 1.77 -1.42
CA HIS A 126 -0.56 0.66 -1.25
C HIS A 126 -0.56 0.13 0.19
N GLU A 127 0.62 -0.27 0.69
CA GLU A 127 0.72 -0.88 2.01
C GLU A 127 0.53 0.16 3.14
N CYS A 128 0.96 1.39 2.93
CA CYS A 128 0.66 2.49 3.85
C CYS A 128 -0.86 2.74 3.99
N ALA A 129 -1.58 2.70 2.86
CA ALA A 129 -3.04 2.82 2.86
C ALA A 129 -3.73 1.64 3.56
N HIS A 130 -3.18 0.42 3.46
CA HIS A 130 -3.67 -0.71 4.25
C HIS A 130 -3.51 -0.50 5.76
N HIS A 131 -2.33 -0.06 6.21
CA HIS A 131 -2.10 0.31 7.62
C HIS A 131 -3.09 1.37 8.09
N THR A 132 -3.29 2.42 7.29
CA THR A 132 -4.27 3.48 7.58
C THR A 132 -5.67 2.92 7.81
N LEU A 133 -6.15 2.09 6.89
CA LEU A 133 -7.51 1.56 7.00
C LEU A 133 -7.65 0.53 8.12
N ASN A 134 -6.59 -0.23 8.41
CA ASN A 134 -6.58 -1.15 9.54
C ASN A 134 -6.78 -0.42 10.87
N ILE A 135 -6.15 0.75 11.08
CA ILE A 135 -6.39 1.58 12.28
C ILE A 135 -7.85 2.03 12.33
N ILE A 136 -8.37 2.59 11.22
CA ILE A 136 -9.75 3.09 11.18
C ILE A 136 -10.73 1.96 11.51
N ASN A 137 -10.52 0.78 10.93
CA ASN A 137 -11.38 -0.39 11.15
C ASN A 137 -11.18 -1.05 12.53
N ALA A 138 -10.06 -0.79 13.22
CA ALA A 138 -9.84 -1.22 14.59
C ALA A 138 -10.59 -0.33 15.61
N ASP A 139 -10.84 0.94 15.26
CA ASP A 139 -11.62 1.88 16.08
C ASP A 139 -13.14 1.63 15.94
N ASP A 140 -13.64 1.53 14.70
CA ASP A 140 -15.04 1.15 14.43
C ASP A 140 -15.16 0.30 13.16
N TYR A 141 -16.12 -0.62 13.14
CA TYR A 141 -16.39 -1.42 11.96
C TYR A 141 -16.79 -0.52 10.79
N ILE A 142 -16.21 -0.74 9.61
CA ILE A 142 -16.58 0.01 8.40
C ILE A 142 -17.85 -0.56 7.76
N VAL A 143 -18.00 -1.89 7.80
CA VAL A 143 -19.08 -2.62 7.15
C VAL A 143 -19.81 -3.54 8.14
N LYS A 144 -21.12 -3.66 7.97
CA LYS A 144 -22.03 -4.56 8.70
C LYS A 144 -22.38 -5.80 7.88
N ASN A 145 -21.71 -6.02 6.75
CA ASN A 145 -21.86 -7.25 5.98
C ASN A 145 -21.39 -8.45 6.82
N ASP A 146 -21.98 -9.62 6.59
CA ASP A 146 -21.55 -10.83 7.27
C ASP A 146 -20.12 -11.18 6.80
N PRO A 147 -19.16 -11.48 7.70
CA PRO A 147 -17.81 -11.90 7.32
C PRO A 147 -17.74 -13.16 6.46
N GLU A 148 -18.82 -13.93 6.30
CA GLU A 148 -18.96 -15.07 5.38
C GLU A 148 -19.68 -14.74 4.06
N GLU A 149 -20.30 -13.57 3.95
CA GLU A 149 -20.84 -13.07 2.68
C GLU A 149 -19.68 -12.80 1.72
N ARG A 150 -19.72 -13.36 0.50
CA ARG A 150 -18.62 -13.25 -0.49
C ARG A 150 -19.12 -12.62 -1.77
N PHE A 151 -18.36 -11.65 -2.27
CA PHE A 151 -18.65 -10.96 -3.53
C PHE A 151 -17.49 -11.15 -4.50
N ARG A 152 -17.82 -11.24 -5.79
CA ARG A 152 -16.80 -11.42 -6.83
C ARG A 152 -16.01 -10.12 -6.96
N ALA A 153 -14.75 -10.14 -6.52
CA ALA A 153 -13.85 -9.01 -6.69
C ALA A 153 -13.39 -8.92 -8.17
N PRO A 154 -13.27 -7.70 -8.73
CA PRO A 154 -12.69 -7.52 -10.05
C PRO A 154 -11.27 -8.09 -10.06
N PHE A 155 -10.90 -8.81 -11.13
CA PHE A 155 -9.54 -9.32 -11.36
C PHE A 155 -9.02 -10.42 -10.41
N ARG A 156 -9.85 -10.93 -9.49
CA ARG A 156 -9.55 -12.13 -8.70
C ARG A 156 -10.43 -13.30 -9.11
N LYS A 157 -9.90 -14.51 -8.96
CA LYS A 157 -10.68 -15.76 -9.16
C LYS A 157 -11.53 -16.07 -7.93
N ASP A 158 -11.06 -15.70 -6.75
CA ASP A 158 -11.72 -15.90 -5.47
C ASP A 158 -12.62 -14.71 -5.11
N ALA A 159 -13.79 -15.02 -4.56
CA ALA A 159 -14.71 -14.04 -4.01
C ALA A 159 -14.22 -13.59 -2.61
N ARG A 160 -14.47 -12.33 -2.26
CA ARG A 160 -13.97 -11.70 -1.03
C ARG A 160 -15.11 -11.21 -0.13
N PRO A 161 -14.90 -11.17 1.20
CA PRO A 161 -15.80 -10.45 2.10
C PRO A 161 -15.86 -8.97 1.75
N MET A 162 -16.97 -8.30 2.07
CA MET A 162 -17.15 -6.89 1.75
C MET A 162 -16.05 -6.01 2.36
N ILE A 163 -15.59 -6.29 3.58
CA ILE A 163 -14.49 -5.54 4.20
C ILE A 163 -13.21 -5.59 3.36
N GLY A 164 -12.93 -6.72 2.69
CA GLY A 164 -11.78 -6.85 1.80
C GLY A 164 -11.95 -6.09 0.48
N ILE A 165 -13.19 -5.89 0.02
CA ILE A 165 -13.50 -5.08 -1.17
C ILE A 165 -13.46 -3.60 -0.84
N PHE A 166 -13.93 -3.21 0.34
CA PHE A 166 -13.80 -1.85 0.85
C PHE A 166 -12.32 -1.47 1.04
N HIS A 167 -11.50 -2.38 1.58
CA HIS A 167 -10.05 -2.19 1.63
C HIS A 167 -9.45 -1.91 0.26
N ALA A 168 -9.79 -2.73 -0.74
CA ALA A 168 -9.31 -2.50 -2.09
C ALA A 168 -9.76 -1.13 -2.64
N LEU A 169 -10.99 -0.70 -2.38
CA LEU A 169 -11.50 0.60 -2.81
C LEU A 169 -10.68 1.75 -2.20
N PHE A 170 -10.46 1.72 -0.89
CA PHE A 170 -9.70 2.75 -0.17
C PHE A 170 -8.26 2.82 -0.68
N VAL A 171 -7.59 1.68 -0.81
CA VAL A 171 -6.21 1.62 -1.31
C VAL A 171 -6.11 2.13 -2.74
N LEU A 172 -7.02 1.74 -3.63
CA LEU A 172 -7.05 2.22 -5.02
C LEU A 172 -7.27 3.73 -5.10
N CYS A 173 -8.06 4.30 -4.19
CA CYS A 173 -8.22 5.75 -4.08
C CYS A 173 -6.88 6.43 -3.75
N ARG A 174 -6.19 5.98 -2.70
CA ARG A 174 -4.90 6.54 -2.26
C ARG A 174 -3.82 6.44 -3.34
N ILE A 175 -3.71 5.28 -3.99
CA ILE A 175 -2.81 5.08 -5.13
C ILE A 175 -3.13 6.07 -6.25
N SER A 176 -4.40 6.19 -6.63
CA SER A 176 -4.80 7.06 -7.75
C SER A 176 -4.54 8.54 -7.46
N GLN A 177 -4.76 9.00 -6.21
CA GLN A 177 -4.42 10.36 -5.80
C GLN A 177 -2.91 10.63 -5.91
N SER A 178 -2.08 9.70 -5.44
CA SER A 178 -0.63 9.85 -5.49
C SER A 178 -0.13 9.85 -6.94
N LEU A 179 -0.53 8.85 -7.74
CA LEU A 179 -0.15 8.74 -9.14
C LEU A 179 -0.62 9.94 -9.97
N GLN A 180 -1.77 10.55 -9.66
CA GLN A 180 -2.21 11.78 -10.34
C GLN A 180 -1.22 12.93 -10.13
N LYS A 181 -0.71 13.13 -8.91
CA LYS A 181 0.29 14.17 -8.63
C LYS A 181 1.57 13.97 -9.46
N PHE A 182 1.99 12.72 -9.65
CA PHE A 182 3.09 12.39 -10.56
C PHE A 182 2.73 12.67 -12.02
N VAL A 183 1.56 12.26 -12.49
CA VAL A 183 1.12 12.54 -13.88
C VAL A 183 1.05 14.04 -14.17
N ASP A 184 0.70 14.87 -13.20
CA ASP A 184 0.57 16.31 -13.37
C ASP A 184 1.92 17.05 -13.39
N CYS A 185 2.89 16.57 -12.61
CA CYS A 185 4.11 17.34 -12.29
C CYS A 185 5.43 16.67 -12.69
N TYR A 186 5.47 15.35 -12.82
CA TYR A 186 6.71 14.62 -13.12
C TYR A 186 6.96 14.57 -14.63
N ASP A 187 8.15 15.00 -15.07
CA ASP A 187 8.56 15.07 -16.48
C ASP A 187 9.76 14.16 -16.82
N GLY A 188 10.15 13.26 -15.91
CA GLY A 188 11.26 12.33 -16.09
C GLY A 188 10.92 11.09 -16.93
N GLU A 189 11.84 10.13 -16.97
CA GLU A 189 11.76 8.95 -17.85
C GLU A 189 10.54 8.04 -17.58
N TYR A 190 10.03 8.05 -16.34
CA TYR A 190 8.89 7.24 -15.91
C TYR A 190 7.52 7.88 -16.16
N SER A 191 7.44 9.08 -16.77
CA SER A 191 6.19 9.84 -16.95
C SER A 191 5.08 9.01 -17.61
N LYS A 192 5.42 8.22 -18.63
CA LYS A 192 4.48 7.33 -19.31
C LYS A 192 3.97 6.20 -18.40
N GLU A 193 4.86 5.61 -17.61
CA GLU A 193 4.49 4.51 -16.72
C GLU A 193 3.56 4.99 -15.58
N PHE A 194 3.79 6.19 -15.03
CA PHE A 194 2.87 6.79 -14.06
C PHE A 194 1.46 6.96 -14.62
N ALA A 195 1.35 7.44 -15.86
CA ALA A 195 0.06 7.55 -16.54
C ALA A 195 -0.62 6.17 -16.70
N GLU A 196 0.11 5.17 -17.21
CA GLU A 196 -0.42 3.81 -17.39
C GLU A 196 -0.89 3.17 -16.07
N ARG A 197 -0.13 3.34 -14.99
CA ARG A 197 -0.50 2.86 -13.64
C ARG A 197 -1.73 3.59 -13.11
N LEU A 198 -1.86 4.89 -13.36
CA LEU A 198 -3.04 5.66 -12.98
C LEU A 198 -4.28 5.16 -13.73
N ASP A 199 -4.21 4.95 -15.05
CA ASP A 199 -5.32 4.39 -15.85
C ASP A 199 -5.79 3.04 -15.29
N ILE A 200 -4.83 2.15 -14.99
CA ILE A 200 -5.14 0.83 -14.43
C ILE A 200 -5.78 0.97 -13.04
N SER A 201 -5.26 1.84 -12.19
CA SER A 201 -5.75 2.05 -10.82
C SER A 201 -7.15 2.65 -10.81
N MET A 202 -7.41 3.64 -11.66
CA MET A 202 -8.73 4.26 -11.83
C MET A 202 -9.77 3.31 -12.40
N SER A 203 -9.38 2.46 -13.35
CA SER A 203 -10.26 1.40 -13.87
C SER A 203 -10.68 0.43 -12.76
N LYS A 204 -9.71 -0.08 -11.99
CA LYS A 204 -9.98 -0.95 -10.83
C LYS A 204 -10.80 -0.26 -9.75
N TYR A 205 -10.54 1.03 -9.49
CA TYR A 205 -11.28 1.84 -8.53
C TYR A 205 -12.77 1.87 -8.90
N ASN A 206 -13.09 2.21 -10.15
CA ASN A 206 -14.47 2.30 -10.63
C ASN A 206 -15.21 0.95 -10.54
N ASP A 207 -14.56 -0.14 -10.94
CA ASP A 207 -15.15 -1.49 -10.82
C ASP A 207 -15.43 -1.86 -9.36
N THR A 208 -14.51 -1.51 -8.46
CA THR A 208 -14.63 -1.82 -7.03
C THR A 208 -15.70 -0.95 -6.37
N LEU A 209 -15.76 0.34 -6.70
CA LEU A 209 -16.75 1.30 -6.21
C LEU A 209 -18.17 0.81 -6.52
N ASN A 210 -18.40 0.38 -7.77
CA ASN A 210 -19.68 -0.15 -8.21
C ASN A 210 -20.16 -1.33 -7.33
N ILE A 211 -19.24 -2.18 -6.85
CA ILE A 211 -19.60 -3.31 -5.98
C ILE A 211 -19.94 -2.80 -4.58
N VAL A 212 -19.13 -1.90 -4.03
CA VAL A 212 -19.37 -1.32 -2.70
C VAL A 212 -20.72 -0.60 -2.67
N GLU A 213 -21.02 0.27 -3.63
CA GLU A 213 -22.28 1.01 -3.67
C GLU A 213 -23.52 0.12 -3.78
N ARG A 214 -23.40 -1.02 -4.46
CA ARG A 214 -24.53 -1.94 -4.66
C ARG A 214 -24.77 -2.87 -3.49
N HIS A 215 -23.72 -3.22 -2.74
CA HIS A 215 -23.76 -4.38 -1.86
C HIS A 215 -23.29 -4.11 -0.42
N ALA A 216 -22.58 -3.00 -0.18
CA ALA A 216 -22.09 -2.70 1.15
C ALA A 216 -23.23 -2.24 2.07
N ARG A 217 -23.25 -2.82 3.27
CA ARG A 217 -24.06 -2.34 4.40
C ARG A 217 -23.11 -1.56 5.30
N LEU A 218 -22.99 -0.25 5.09
CA LEU A 218 -22.00 0.58 5.79
C LEU A 218 -22.45 0.94 7.22
N THR A 219 -21.47 1.19 8.10
CA THR A 219 -21.68 1.94 9.34
C THR A 219 -21.64 3.45 9.06
N PRO A 220 -22.01 4.32 10.01
CA PRO A 220 -21.85 5.76 9.83
C PRO A 220 -20.41 6.18 9.51
N VAL A 221 -19.41 5.53 10.11
CA VAL A 221 -17.99 5.74 9.78
C VAL A 221 -17.69 5.28 8.35
N GLY A 222 -18.21 4.12 7.95
CA GLY A 222 -18.05 3.61 6.58
C GLY A 222 -18.72 4.48 5.51
N GLU A 223 -19.89 5.06 5.79
CA GLU A 223 -20.58 6.01 4.91
C GLU A 223 -19.75 7.27 4.73
N LYS A 224 -19.30 7.88 5.84
CA LYS A 224 -18.42 9.05 5.79
C LYS A 224 -17.15 8.77 5.00
N LEU A 225 -16.52 7.62 5.23
CA LEU A 225 -15.29 7.25 4.53
C LEU A 225 -15.52 7.03 3.03
N LEU A 226 -16.65 6.42 2.64
CA LEU A 226 -17.01 6.27 1.23
C LEU A 226 -17.21 7.64 0.55
N ASP A 227 -17.85 8.59 1.24
CA ASP A 227 -18.01 9.95 0.73
C ASP A 227 -16.66 10.67 0.59
N ASP A 228 -15.78 10.54 1.59
CA ASP A 228 -14.41 11.09 1.54
C ASP A 228 -13.61 10.50 0.37
N ILE A 229 -13.70 9.18 0.15
CA ILE A 229 -13.08 8.48 -1.01
C ILE A 229 -13.58 9.05 -2.34
N LYS A 230 -14.90 9.24 -2.47
CA LYS A 230 -15.50 9.78 -3.70
C LYS A 230 -15.06 11.21 -3.96
N MET A 231 -15.06 12.05 -2.93
CA MET A 231 -14.63 13.44 -3.02
C MET A 231 -13.15 13.54 -3.41
N ALA A 232 -12.30 12.71 -2.82
CA ALA A 232 -10.88 12.61 -3.14
C ALA A 232 -10.62 12.32 -4.63
N ILE A 233 -11.42 11.43 -5.24
CA ILE A 233 -11.27 11.06 -6.64
C ILE A 233 -11.75 12.14 -7.62
N LEU A 234 -12.64 13.06 -7.23
CA LEU A 234 -13.03 14.17 -8.11
C LEU A 234 -11.84 15.05 -8.52
N GLY A 235 -10.79 15.11 -7.70
CA GLY A 235 -9.53 15.79 -8.03
C GLY A 235 -8.63 15.01 -8.99
N VAL A 236 -8.88 13.71 -9.19
CA VAL A 236 -8.12 12.84 -10.09
C VAL A 236 -8.76 12.91 -11.48
N ARG A 237 -8.00 13.42 -12.47
CA ARG A 237 -8.42 13.75 -13.86
C ARG A 237 -9.43 14.90 -14.01
N GLY A 238 -9.48 15.84 -13.07
CA GLY A 238 -10.29 17.07 -13.19
C GLY A 238 -9.78 18.12 -14.19
N ASN A 239 -8.65 17.91 -14.89
CA ASN A 239 -8.00 18.94 -15.71
C ASN A 239 -7.66 18.55 -17.17
N ASN A 240 -8.08 17.39 -17.68
CA ASN A 240 -7.77 16.97 -19.05
C ASN A 240 -8.91 17.16 -20.07
N ASP A 241 -9.97 17.89 -19.71
CA ASP A 241 -11.03 18.35 -20.62
C ASP A 241 -10.99 19.88 -20.84
N LYS A 242 -9.81 20.42 -21.19
CA LYS A 242 -9.68 21.77 -21.77
C LYS A 242 -8.66 21.82 -22.90
#